data_AF-A0A955X9S0-F1
#
_entry.id   AF-A0A955X9S0-F1
#
_cell.length_a   1.000
_cell.length_b   1.000
_cell.length_c   1.000
_cell.angle_alpha   90.00
_cell.angle_beta   90.00
_cell.angle_gamma   90.00
#
_symmetry.space_group_name_H-M   'P 1'
#
loop_
_entity.id
_entity.type
_entity.pdbx_description
1 polymer ?
#
loop_
_entity_poly.entity_id
_entity_poly.type
_entity_poly.pdbx_seq_one_letter_code
_entity_poly.pdbx_strand_id
1 'polypeptide(L)'
;MRPARVTLLILVAATALILGYAGYRTSAPELARKPDVKITNRVWVNKVAKNDRDVVTYFVLLDRMKQRVGALAHVSAWRLYADRLRFRLDGSTLVLESPQEQATTKFKVRTWACPKEAPKPYDLCMELSQGSRKIVLYSERSAAFVAPAWAEGAALGPCEGCTEGDLTRLFDAE
;
A
#
# COMPACT_ATOMS: atom_id res chain seq x y z
N MET A 1 27.82 -0.93 -58.12
CA MET A 1 27.35 -1.18 -56.74
C MET A 1 25.99 -1.85 -56.83
N ARG A 2 25.83 -3.06 -56.25
CA ARG A 2 24.66 -3.93 -56.55
C ARG A 2 23.43 -3.51 -55.72
N PRO A 3 22.26 -3.22 -56.35
CA PRO A 3 21.07 -2.69 -55.68
C PRO A 3 20.48 -3.62 -54.61
N ALA A 4 20.78 -4.93 -54.70
CA ALA A 4 20.33 -5.93 -53.74
C ALA A 4 20.82 -5.71 -52.29
N ARG A 5 21.97 -5.03 -52.09
CA ARG A 5 22.51 -4.79 -50.74
C ARG A 5 21.80 -3.65 -50.01
N VAL A 6 21.27 -2.67 -50.74
CA VAL A 6 20.58 -1.51 -50.17
C VAL A 6 19.18 -1.92 -49.70
N THR A 7 18.46 -2.72 -50.49
CA THR A 7 17.13 -3.21 -50.14
C THR A 7 17.14 -4.09 -48.89
N LEU A 8 18.17 -4.94 -48.75
CA LEU A 8 18.33 -5.80 -47.57
C LEU A 8 18.56 -4.98 -46.29
N LEU A 9 19.37 -3.92 -46.35
CA LEU A 9 19.64 -3.05 -45.20
C LEU A 9 18.39 -2.29 -44.74
N ILE A 10 17.57 -1.81 -45.68
CA ILE A 10 16.31 -1.12 -45.37
C ILE A 10 15.32 -2.05 -44.67
N LEU A 11 15.20 -3.30 -45.13
CA LEU A 11 14.34 -4.31 -44.51
C LEU A 11 14.79 -4.66 -43.09
N VAL A 12 16.10 -4.80 -42.84
CA VAL A 12 16.62 -5.07 -41.50
C VAL A 12 16.35 -3.88 -40.57
N ALA A 13 16.57 -2.65 -41.03
CA ALA A 13 16.32 -1.45 -40.24
C ALA A 13 14.83 -1.27 -39.90
N ALA A 14 13.94 -1.52 -40.86
CA ALA A 14 12.48 -1.44 -40.63
C ALA A 14 12.00 -2.49 -39.63
N THR A 15 12.49 -3.73 -39.74
CA THR A 15 12.13 -4.81 -38.79
C THR A 15 12.64 -4.52 -37.39
N ALA A 16 13.85 -3.96 -37.25
CA ALA A 16 14.40 -3.55 -35.97
C ALA A 16 13.62 -2.39 -35.33
N LEU A 17 13.14 -1.43 -36.14
CA LEU A 17 12.29 -0.32 -35.68
C LEU A 17 10.92 -0.82 -35.21
N ILE A 18 10.29 -1.73 -35.94
CA ILE A 18 8.98 -2.29 -35.58
C ILE A 18 9.08 -3.12 -34.30
N LEU A 19 10.10 -3.98 -34.17
CA LEU A 19 10.33 -4.78 -32.97
C LEU A 19 10.73 -3.90 -31.78
N GLY A 20 11.57 -2.88 -32.00
CA GLY A 20 11.92 -1.89 -30.99
C GLY A 20 10.72 -1.08 -30.52
N TYR A 21 9.84 -0.68 -31.42
CA TYR A 21 8.61 0.07 -31.09
C TYR A 21 7.57 -0.81 -30.39
N ALA A 22 7.39 -2.06 -30.81
CA ALA A 22 6.51 -3.03 -30.16
C ALA A 22 7.02 -3.38 -28.75
N GLY A 23 8.33 -3.60 -28.62
CA GLY A 23 9.00 -3.77 -27.33
C GLY A 23 8.84 -2.55 -26.44
N TYR A 24 9.04 -1.34 -26.97
CA TYR A 24 8.86 -0.07 -26.24
C TYR A 24 7.40 0.13 -25.79
N ARG A 25 6.41 -0.32 -26.58
CA ARG A 25 4.99 -0.17 -26.20
C ARG A 25 4.55 -1.16 -25.12
N THR A 26 5.15 -2.35 -25.07
CA THR A 26 4.88 -3.37 -24.03
C THR A 26 5.75 -3.19 -22.78
N SER A 27 6.87 -2.48 -22.91
CA SER A 27 7.77 -2.10 -21.81
C SER A 27 7.72 -0.62 -21.49
N ALA A 28 6.69 0.11 -21.98
CA ALA A 28 6.44 1.49 -21.62
C ALA A 28 6.46 1.54 -20.09
N PRO A 29 7.46 2.18 -19.48
CA PRO A 29 7.58 2.19 -18.04
C PRO A 29 6.30 2.85 -17.57
N GLU A 30 5.50 2.10 -16.82
CA GLU A 30 4.43 2.62 -16.00
C GLU A 30 5.07 3.78 -15.27
N LEU A 31 4.75 4.99 -15.76
CA LEU A 31 5.40 6.22 -15.37
C LEU A 31 5.54 6.15 -13.87
N ALA A 32 6.77 6.22 -13.40
CA ALA A 32 7.11 6.52 -12.02
C ALA A 32 6.60 7.94 -11.72
N ARG A 33 5.28 8.13 -11.84
CA ARG A 33 4.51 9.17 -11.23
C ARG A 33 4.77 8.90 -9.77
N LYS A 34 5.68 9.70 -9.18
CA LYS A 34 5.84 9.71 -7.73
C LYS A 34 4.42 9.69 -7.17
N PRO A 35 4.05 8.69 -6.36
CA PRO A 35 2.72 8.69 -5.80
C PRO A 35 2.60 9.99 -5.01
N ASP A 36 1.79 10.93 -5.51
CA ASP A 36 1.54 12.22 -4.87
C ASP A 36 0.98 12.02 -3.44
N VAL A 37 0.53 10.79 -3.16
CA VAL A 37 -0.06 10.32 -1.91
C VAL A 37 0.79 9.17 -1.36
N LYS A 38 1.40 9.39 -0.18
CA LYS A 38 2.17 8.35 0.53
C LYS A 38 1.28 7.15 0.85
N ILE A 39 1.71 5.95 0.49
CA ILE A 39 1.01 4.70 0.82
C ILE A 39 1.09 4.39 2.32
N THR A 40 2.21 4.73 2.95
CA THR A 40 2.51 4.40 4.35
C THR A 40 1.97 5.45 5.32
N ASN A 41 1.94 5.06 6.60
CA ASN A 41 1.55 5.85 7.76
C ASN A 41 0.15 6.45 7.62
N ARG A 42 -0.82 5.64 7.20
CA ARG A 42 -2.24 5.97 7.16
C ARG A 42 -3.11 4.72 7.14
N VAL A 43 -4.41 4.91 7.38
CA VAL A 43 -5.42 3.86 7.26
C VAL A 43 -6.01 3.85 5.86
N TRP A 44 -6.10 2.67 5.27
CA TRP A 44 -6.80 2.40 4.02
C TRP A 44 -7.98 1.46 4.27
N VAL A 45 -9.12 1.71 3.63
CA VAL A 45 -10.35 0.90 3.78
C VAL A 45 -10.96 0.53 2.45
N ASN A 46 -11.54 -0.66 2.30
CA ASN A 46 -12.14 -1.07 1.03
C ASN A 46 -13.54 -0.49 0.76
N LYS A 47 -14.33 -0.22 1.80
CA LYS A 47 -15.70 0.31 1.69
C LYS A 47 -16.18 0.91 3.00
N VAL A 48 -17.24 1.72 2.92
CA VAL A 48 -18.07 2.09 4.08
C VAL A 48 -19.07 0.97 4.33
N ALA A 49 -19.16 0.49 5.57
CA ALA A 49 -20.17 -0.48 5.96
C ALA A 49 -21.58 0.13 5.85
N LYS A 50 -22.53 -0.60 5.26
CA LYS A 50 -23.94 -0.20 5.14
C LYS A 50 -24.83 -0.96 6.12
N ASN A 51 -24.40 -2.13 6.59
CA ASN A 51 -25.08 -2.94 7.59
C ASN A 51 -24.06 -3.67 8.50
N ASP A 52 -24.56 -4.33 9.53
CA ASP A 52 -23.79 -5.07 10.54
C ASP A 52 -23.05 -6.31 9.98
N ARG A 53 -23.54 -6.88 8.88
CA ARG A 53 -22.94 -8.03 8.19
C ARG A 53 -21.84 -7.63 7.21
N ASP A 54 -21.68 -6.34 6.91
CA ASP A 54 -20.66 -5.88 5.98
C ASP A 54 -19.26 -6.08 6.57
N VAL A 55 -18.46 -6.89 5.88
CA VAL A 55 -17.03 -7.02 6.17
C VAL A 55 -16.26 -5.87 5.51
N VAL A 56 -15.66 -5.03 6.34
CA VAL A 56 -14.76 -3.95 5.95
C VAL A 56 -13.31 -4.43 6.12
N THR A 57 -12.50 -4.18 5.11
CA THR A 57 -11.06 -4.44 5.14
C THR A 57 -10.35 -3.16 5.54
N TYR A 58 -9.60 -3.21 6.63
CA TYR A 58 -8.64 -2.18 7.03
C TYR A 58 -7.23 -2.63 6.66
N PHE A 59 -6.48 -1.72 6.06
CA PHE A 59 -5.11 -1.96 5.66
C PHE A 59 -4.23 -0.80 6.08
N VAL A 60 -3.17 -1.11 6.84
CA VAL A 60 -2.26 -0.12 7.40
C VAL A 60 -0.84 -0.57 7.11
N LEU A 61 0.00 0.36 6.65
CA LEU A 61 1.43 0.14 6.47
C LEU A 61 2.18 1.20 7.27
N LEU A 62 2.93 0.78 8.28
CA LEU A 62 3.71 1.66 9.15
C LEU A 62 5.18 1.59 8.75
N ASP A 63 5.72 2.72 8.31
CA ASP A 63 7.15 2.87 8.02
C ASP A 63 7.72 3.88 9.01
N ARG A 64 8.30 3.38 10.11
CA ARG A 64 8.82 4.17 11.23
C ARG A 64 10.05 3.51 11.85
N MET A 65 11.04 4.30 12.29
CA MET A 65 12.15 3.86 13.14
C MET A 65 12.87 2.58 12.65
N LYS A 66 13.10 2.47 11.33
CA LYS A 66 13.69 1.29 10.65
C LYS A 66 12.84 0.01 10.71
N GLN A 67 11.60 0.09 11.19
CA GLN A 67 10.63 -1.01 11.19
C GLN A 67 9.57 -0.77 10.11
N ARG A 68 9.31 -1.82 9.33
CA ARG A 68 8.26 -1.86 8.30
C ARG A 68 7.27 -2.94 8.65
N VAL A 69 6.19 -2.52 9.31
CA VAL A 69 5.12 -3.41 9.78
C VAL A 69 3.82 -3.00 9.11
N GLY A 70 3.10 -3.98 8.59
CA GLY A 70 1.75 -3.81 8.08
C GLY A 70 0.73 -4.49 8.98
N ALA A 71 -0.52 -4.10 8.83
CA ALA A 71 -1.67 -4.80 9.39
C ALA A 71 -2.75 -4.89 8.33
N LEU A 72 -3.36 -6.07 8.22
CA LEU A 72 -4.55 -6.31 7.41
C LEU A 72 -5.62 -6.85 8.34
N ALA A 73 -6.78 -6.20 8.39
CA ALA A 73 -7.89 -6.65 9.19
C ALA A 73 -9.17 -6.71 8.35
N HIS A 74 -9.96 -7.75 8.55
CA HIS A 74 -11.31 -7.92 8.04
C HIS A 74 -12.26 -7.88 9.22
N VAL A 75 -13.11 -6.85 9.25
CA VAL A 75 -13.92 -6.50 10.42
C VAL A 75 -15.38 -6.34 10.02
N SER A 76 -16.28 -6.93 10.81
CA SER A 76 -17.72 -6.65 10.78
C SER A 76 -18.23 -6.49 12.21
N ALA A 77 -19.55 -6.31 12.42
CA ALA A 77 -20.12 -6.25 13.76
C ALA A 77 -19.94 -7.55 14.56
N TRP A 78 -19.68 -8.67 13.87
CA TRP A 78 -19.71 -10.01 14.46
C TRP A 78 -18.35 -10.70 14.47
N ARG A 79 -17.41 -10.26 13.64
CA ARG A 79 -16.13 -10.94 13.42
C ARG A 79 -15.00 -9.94 13.22
N LEU A 80 -13.88 -10.26 13.85
CA LEU A 80 -12.59 -9.62 13.63
C LEU A 80 -11.59 -10.70 13.24
N TYR A 81 -10.99 -10.55 12.07
CA TYR A 81 -9.80 -11.29 11.67
C TYR A 81 -8.71 -10.27 11.35
N ALA A 82 -7.55 -10.38 11.98
CA ALA A 82 -6.45 -9.46 11.78
C ALA A 82 -5.13 -10.21 11.67
N ASP A 83 -4.29 -9.78 10.74
CA ASP A 83 -2.94 -10.31 10.55
C ASP A 83 -1.92 -9.18 10.56
N ARG A 84 -0.77 -9.46 11.17
CA ARG A 84 0.38 -8.57 11.22
C ARG A 84 1.34 -8.98 10.11
N LEU A 85 1.58 -8.06 9.19
CA LEU A 85 2.41 -8.28 8.01
C LEU A 85 3.77 -7.63 8.19
N ARG A 86 4.80 -8.16 7.52
CA ARG A 86 5.99 -7.39 7.14
C ARG A 86 5.79 -6.88 5.73
N PHE A 87 6.40 -5.74 5.42
CA PHE A 87 6.32 -5.24 4.04
C PHE A 87 7.62 -4.63 3.54
N ARG A 88 7.74 -4.62 2.22
CA ARG A 88 8.77 -3.90 1.47
C ARG A 88 8.12 -3.19 0.29
N LEU A 89 8.46 -1.92 0.11
CA LEU A 89 8.03 -1.12 -1.03
C LEU A 89 9.24 -0.84 -1.93
N ASP A 90 9.13 -1.23 -3.21
CA ASP A 90 10.15 -1.04 -4.24
C ASP A 90 9.50 -0.42 -5.49
N GLY A 91 9.63 0.90 -5.63
CA GLY A 91 8.90 1.68 -6.62
C GLY A 91 7.38 1.52 -6.47
N SER A 92 6.74 0.98 -7.51
CA SER A 92 5.30 0.64 -7.53
C SER A 92 5.00 -0.79 -7.08
N THR A 93 5.99 -1.53 -6.57
CA THR A 93 5.81 -2.92 -6.15
C THR A 93 5.79 -3.01 -4.63
N LEU A 94 4.67 -3.46 -4.07
CA LEU A 94 4.50 -3.75 -2.65
C LEU A 94 4.60 -5.27 -2.43
N VAL A 95 5.54 -5.67 -1.59
CA VAL A 95 5.69 -7.04 -1.13
C VAL A 95 5.18 -7.12 0.29
N LEU A 96 4.21 -8.00 0.54
CA LEU A 96 3.64 -8.29 1.85
C LEU A 96 4.03 -9.71 2.25
N GLU A 97 4.51 -9.87 3.47
CA GLU A 97 4.87 -11.16 4.05
C GLU A 97 3.99 -11.38 5.28
N SER A 98 3.19 -12.45 5.28
CA SER A 98 2.46 -12.90 6.46
C SER A 98 3.32 -13.94 7.19
N PRO A 99 3.84 -13.63 8.39
CA PRO A 99 4.59 -14.60 9.18
C PRO A 99 3.72 -15.77 9.64
N GLN A 100 2.43 -15.51 9.91
CA GLN A 100 1.48 -16.50 10.40
C GLN A 100 1.21 -17.58 9.34
N GLU A 101 0.93 -17.16 8.11
CA GLU A 101 0.62 -18.06 7.00
C GLU A 101 1.87 -18.50 6.22
N GLN A 102 3.06 -17.99 6.60
CA GLN A 102 4.32 -18.16 5.88
C GLN A 102 4.21 -17.81 4.38
N ALA A 103 3.34 -16.87 4.06
CA ALA A 103 2.98 -16.52 2.69
C ALA A 103 3.56 -15.16 2.29
N THR A 104 4.07 -15.07 1.05
CA THR A 104 4.53 -13.81 0.46
C THR A 104 3.65 -13.44 -0.73
N THR A 105 3.08 -12.23 -0.68
CA THR A 105 2.21 -11.70 -1.72
C THR A 105 2.79 -10.43 -2.33
N LYS A 106 2.79 -10.32 -3.65
CA LYS A 106 3.30 -9.16 -4.38
C LYS A 106 2.16 -8.44 -5.10
N PHE A 107 2.07 -7.13 -4.91
CA PHE A 107 1.10 -6.25 -5.54
C PHE A 107 1.80 -5.14 -6.32
N LYS A 108 1.24 -4.76 -7.46
CA LYS A 108 1.43 -3.43 -8.03
C LYS A 108 0.55 -2.44 -7.28
N VAL A 109 1.09 -1.29 -6.96
CA VAL A 109 0.41 -0.27 -6.18
C VAL A 109 0.39 1.04 -6.93
N ARG A 110 -0.79 1.64 -6.99
CA ARG A 110 -1.02 2.97 -7.54
C ARG A 110 -1.86 3.77 -6.56
N THR A 111 -1.44 5.00 -6.24
CA THR A 111 -2.24 5.94 -5.44
C THR A 111 -2.56 7.20 -6.22
N TRP A 112 -3.74 7.78 -5.96
CA TRP A 112 -4.17 9.05 -6.55
C TRP A 112 -5.20 9.75 -5.67
N ALA A 113 -5.36 11.06 -5.84
CA ALA A 113 -6.47 11.79 -5.25
C ALA A 113 -7.75 11.53 -6.07
N CYS A 114 -8.84 11.18 -5.39
CA CYS A 114 -10.09 10.72 -6.01
C CYS A 114 -11.37 11.25 -5.32
N PRO A 115 -11.48 12.56 -5.04
CA PRO A 115 -12.54 13.15 -4.21
C PRO A 115 -13.98 12.97 -4.75
N LYS A 116 -14.14 12.61 -6.03
CA LYS A 116 -15.45 12.40 -6.68
C LYS A 116 -15.78 10.92 -6.91
N GLU A 117 -14.77 10.05 -6.79
CA GLU A 117 -14.90 8.61 -7.03
C GLU A 117 -15.09 7.86 -5.71
N ALA A 118 -14.33 8.27 -4.69
CA ALA A 118 -14.43 7.65 -3.37
C ALA A 118 -15.71 8.06 -2.62
N PRO A 119 -16.28 7.16 -1.81
CA PRO A 119 -17.37 7.53 -0.91
C PRO A 119 -16.85 8.52 0.14
N LYS A 120 -17.66 9.54 0.46
CA LYS A 120 -17.34 10.47 1.57
C LYS A 120 -17.15 9.68 2.88
N PRO A 121 -16.19 10.04 3.74
CA PRO A 121 -15.33 11.24 3.70
C PRO A 121 -14.01 11.07 2.93
N TYR A 122 -13.81 9.97 2.21
CA TYR A 122 -12.51 9.66 1.60
C TYR A 122 -12.25 10.49 0.34
N ASP A 123 -10.98 10.86 0.15
CA ASP A 123 -10.53 11.66 -1.00
C ASP A 123 -9.24 11.12 -1.65
N LEU A 124 -8.73 9.99 -1.15
CA LEU A 124 -7.55 9.30 -1.65
C LEU A 124 -7.89 7.86 -1.99
N CYS A 125 -7.35 7.38 -3.10
CA CYS A 125 -7.54 6.02 -3.59
C CYS A 125 -6.20 5.31 -3.71
N MET A 126 -6.21 4.01 -3.45
CA MET A 126 -5.12 3.09 -3.68
C MET A 126 -5.64 1.86 -4.40
N GLU A 127 -5.03 1.55 -5.55
CA GLU A 127 -5.25 0.28 -6.24
C GLU A 127 -4.10 -0.67 -5.88
N LEU A 128 -4.45 -1.87 -5.44
CA LEU A 128 -3.57 -3.02 -5.33
C LEU A 128 -3.92 -4.01 -6.45
N SER A 129 -2.96 -4.28 -7.33
CA SER A 129 -3.18 -5.13 -8.51
C SER A 129 -2.26 -6.35 -8.47
N GLN A 130 -2.82 -7.54 -8.71
CA GLN A 130 -2.09 -8.80 -8.80
C GLN A 130 -2.65 -9.65 -9.95
N GLY A 131 -1.93 -9.70 -11.06
CA GLY A 131 -2.42 -10.34 -12.28
C GLY A 131 -3.71 -9.67 -12.76
N SER A 132 -4.79 -10.43 -12.88
CA SER A 132 -6.13 -9.92 -13.24
C SER A 132 -6.92 -9.37 -12.05
N ARG A 133 -6.49 -9.62 -10.81
CA ARG A 133 -7.20 -9.19 -9.60
C ARG A 133 -6.81 -7.75 -9.24
N LYS A 134 -7.81 -6.95 -8.88
CA LYS A 134 -7.65 -5.57 -8.44
C LYS A 134 -8.48 -5.32 -7.20
N ILE A 135 -7.92 -4.60 -6.24
CA ILE A 135 -8.61 -4.14 -5.03
C ILE A 135 -8.39 -2.64 -4.93
N VAL A 136 -9.47 -1.88 -4.78
CA VAL A 136 -9.40 -0.44 -4.51
C VAL A 136 -9.65 -0.22 -3.03
N LEU A 137 -8.79 0.57 -2.41
CA LEU A 137 -8.87 1.01 -1.03
C LEU A 137 -8.90 2.54 -1.00
N TYR A 138 -9.53 3.08 0.04
CA TYR A 138 -9.77 4.50 0.21
C TYR A 138 -9.13 4.98 1.50
N SER A 139 -8.69 6.23 1.52
CA SER A 139 -8.15 6.88 2.72
C SER A 139 -8.62 8.33 2.76
N GLU A 140 -8.73 8.85 3.97
CA GLU A 140 -8.96 10.28 4.17
C GLU A 140 -7.61 10.99 4.26
N ARG A 141 -7.50 12.16 3.66
CA ARG A 141 -6.27 12.98 3.73
C ARG A 141 -5.84 13.31 5.15
N SER A 142 -6.78 13.53 6.05
CA SER A 142 -6.53 13.85 7.47
C SER A 142 -6.07 12.62 8.27
N ALA A 143 -6.35 11.40 7.81
CA ALA A 143 -6.08 10.14 8.53
C ALA A 143 -4.62 9.67 8.41
N ALA A 144 -3.69 10.57 8.13
CA ALA A 144 -2.26 10.28 8.16
C ALA A 144 -1.79 10.22 9.61
N PHE A 145 -1.11 9.14 9.98
CA PHE A 145 -0.45 9.00 11.28
C PHE A 145 0.76 9.93 11.33
N VAL A 146 0.55 11.12 11.88
CA VAL A 146 1.65 11.98 12.32
C VAL A 146 2.10 11.43 13.67
N ALA A 147 3.33 10.92 13.72
CA ALA A 147 3.92 10.61 15.02
C ALA A 147 4.03 11.93 15.78
N PRO A 148 3.59 12.00 17.04
CA PRO A 148 3.78 13.20 17.83
C PRO A 148 5.29 13.47 17.98
N ALA A 149 5.69 14.74 18.06
CA ALA A 149 7.10 15.14 18.04
C ALA A 149 7.96 14.45 19.13
N TRP A 150 7.35 14.01 20.24
CA TRP A 150 8.03 13.27 21.30
C TRP A 150 8.45 11.84 20.93
N ALA A 151 7.86 11.25 19.88
CA ALA A 151 8.18 9.90 19.42
C ALA A 151 9.48 9.85 18.59
N GLU A 152 9.96 10.99 18.10
CA GLU A 152 11.22 11.12 17.36
C GLU A 152 12.40 11.36 18.33
N GLY A 153 12.63 10.44 19.27
CA GLY A 153 13.77 10.55 20.19
C GLY A 153 13.58 9.93 21.57
N ALA A 154 12.36 9.60 21.96
CA ALA A 154 12.12 8.84 23.19
C ALA A 154 12.54 7.38 22.99
N ALA A 155 13.79 7.06 23.37
CA ALA A 155 13.94 5.86 24.18
C ALA A 155 12.85 5.96 25.26
N LEU A 156 12.02 4.94 25.43
CA LEU A 156 11.11 4.86 26.56
C LEU A 156 11.99 4.93 27.81
N GLY A 157 12.21 6.15 28.32
CA GLY A 157 12.72 6.35 29.65
C GLY A 157 11.76 5.62 30.59
N PRO A 158 12.25 5.08 31.71
CA PRO A 158 11.36 4.51 32.71
C PRO A 158 10.27 5.54 32.99
N CYS A 159 9.00 5.12 32.95
CA CYS A 159 7.91 6.00 33.33
C CYS A 159 8.16 6.49 34.76
N GLU A 160 8.72 7.69 34.91
CA GLU A 160 8.82 8.36 36.20
C GLU A 160 7.38 8.59 36.69
N GLY A 161 6.96 7.76 37.65
CA GLY A 161 5.64 7.83 38.26
C GLY A 161 4.74 6.60 38.05
N CYS A 162 5.11 5.62 37.21
CA CYS A 162 4.40 4.33 37.21
C CYS A 162 4.90 3.47 38.37
N THR A 163 4.47 3.78 39.59
CA THR A 163 4.54 2.79 40.66
C THR A 163 3.56 1.66 40.35
N GLU A 164 4.02 0.43 40.51
CA GLU A 164 3.34 -0.85 40.22
C GLU A 164 1.94 -1.01 40.87
N GLY A 165 1.54 -0.10 41.77
CA GLY A 165 0.25 -0.10 42.47
C GLY A 165 -0.91 0.61 41.76
N ASP A 166 -0.71 1.26 40.61
CA ASP A 166 -1.78 2.07 39.97
C ASP A 166 -2.55 1.32 38.85
N LEU A 167 -2.07 0.15 38.42
CA LEU A 167 -2.76 -0.68 37.42
C LEU A 167 -3.92 -1.50 38.00
N THR A 168 -3.95 -1.73 39.31
CA THR A 168 -5.03 -2.50 39.95
C THR A 168 -6.31 -1.69 40.11
N ARG A 169 -6.23 -0.34 40.14
CA ARG A 169 -7.41 0.52 40.32
C ARG A 169 -8.27 0.71 39.08
N LEU A 170 -7.76 0.39 37.90
CA LEU A 170 -8.48 0.54 36.63
C LEU A 170 -9.39 -0.65 36.29
N PHE A 171 -9.22 -1.78 36.98
CA PHE A 171 -10.03 -2.99 36.75
C PHE A 171 -11.04 -3.30 37.88
N ASP A 172 -11.05 -2.50 38.94
CA ASP A 172 -11.97 -2.64 40.08
C ASP A 172 -13.04 -1.55 40.15
N ALA A 173 -13.19 -0.73 39.11
CA ALA A 173 -14.30 0.23 39.00
C ALA A 173 -15.41 -0.31 38.09
N GLU A 174 -16.26 -1.12 38.72
CA GLU A 174 -17.65 -1.55 38.36
C GLU A 174 -17.93 -2.23 37.00
#